data_AF-A0A651HUU5-F1
#
_entry.id   AF-A0A651HUU5-F1
#
_cell.length_a   1.000
_cell.length_b   1.000
_cell.length_c   1.000
_cell.angle_alpha   90.00
_cell.angle_beta   90.00
_cell.angle_gamma   90.00
#
_symmetry.space_group_name_H-M   'P 1'
#
loop_
_entity.id
_entity.type
_entity.pdbx_description
1 polymer ?
#
loop_
_entity_poly.entity_id
_entity_poly.type
_entity_poly.pdbx_seq_one_letter_code
_entity_poly.pdbx_strand_id
1 'polypeptide(L)'
;MRTRGDEVRGSGGERFRSRGILSAPLWLLVLAGTALPLTAQTPGDPIRVGDEIRFLVQEREDLSAVRTVAPDGSLLVPGTEGIWLPAAGRSLEAVQNAVATVLRSLYGELEVELELVQPEESPTDALPDPQGDDPDTTPVGPEQERMDPPTPVGPTPSGPPGFTPGGTLARGLLIPGLGQLHTQRPAMGLLVLAGAGVGVFLASRSELTDERRTFSGPFGEPEYQSVVRVETYPQRELGIGLAAVALLGGALEAFTYARRQSDAGVGSRASVRAVPSAAHSSSGPLTLRIDLPMGESPRR
;
A
#
# COMPACT_ATOMS: atom_id res chain seq x y z
N MET A 1 -26.78 -41.06 -66.29
CA MET A 1 -25.57 -40.85 -65.46
C MET A 1 -25.99 -40.21 -64.16
N ARG A 2 -26.05 -40.98 -63.06
CA ARG A 2 -26.37 -40.50 -61.72
C ARG A 2 -25.04 -40.33 -60.99
N THR A 3 -24.65 -39.10 -60.70
CA THR A 3 -23.50 -38.81 -59.84
C THR A 3 -23.92 -39.09 -58.40
N ARG A 4 -23.27 -40.09 -57.83
CA ARG A 4 -23.40 -40.53 -56.45
C ARG A 4 -22.77 -39.45 -55.58
N GLY A 5 -23.59 -38.76 -54.78
CA GLY A 5 -23.10 -37.81 -53.79
C GLY A 5 -22.49 -38.59 -52.64
N ASP A 6 -21.17 -38.65 -52.61
CA ASP A 6 -20.44 -39.17 -51.46
C ASP A 6 -20.56 -38.16 -50.31
N GLU A 7 -21.46 -38.50 -49.40
CA GLU A 7 -21.63 -37.85 -48.11
C GLU A 7 -20.39 -38.17 -47.27
N VAL A 8 -19.39 -37.29 -47.34
CA VAL A 8 -18.19 -37.35 -46.50
C VAL A 8 -18.63 -37.07 -45.07
N ARG A 9 -18.97 -38.15 -44.37
CA ARG A 9 -19.27 -38.21 -42.95
C ARG A 9 -18.00 -37.83 -42.19
N GLY A 10 -17.86 -36.54 -41.88
CA GLY A 10 -16.78 -35.98 -41.08
C GLY A 10 -16.73 -36.63 -39.70
N SER A 11 -15.88 -37.64 -39.60
CA SER A 11 -15.49 -38.33 -38.37
C SER A 11 -14.65 -37.40 -37.50
N GLY A 12 -15.00 -37.31 -36.22
CA GLY A 12 -14.04 -36.99 -35.17
C GLY A 12 -13.80 -35.51 -34.90
N GLY A 13 -14.86 -34.73 -34.66
CA GLY A 13 -14.72 -33.48 -33.91
C GLY A 13 -14.38 -33.80 -32.45
N GLU A 14 -13.11 -34.09 -32.17
CA GLU A 14 -12.56 -34.11 -30.82
C GLU A 14 -12.94 -32.79 -30.15
N ARG A 15 -13.84 -32.89 -29.17
CA ARG A 15 -14.23 -31.76 -28.34
C ARG A 15 -13.04 -31.43 -27.45
N PHE A 16 -12.08 -30.69 -28.01
CA PHE A 16 -11.05 -30.00 -27.26
C PHE A 16 -11.76 -28.94 -26.42
N ARG A 17 -12.26 -29.38 -25.26
CA ARG A 17 -12.70 -28.49 -24.19
C ARG A 17 -11.43 -27.81 -23.67
N SER A 18 -10.98 -26.78 -24.36
CA SER A 18 -10.05 -25.83 -23.77
C SER A 18 -10.78 -25.22 -22.58
N ARG A 19 -10.45 -25.73 -21.39
CA ARG A 19 -10.64 -24.97 -20.16
C ARG A 19 -9.70 -23.78 -20.29
N GLY A 20 -10.17 -22.73 -20.98
CA GLY A 20 -9.61 -21.40 -20.88
C GLY A 20 -9.83 -20.95 -19.45
N ILE A 21 -8.92 -21.37 -18.57
CA ILE A 21 -8.76 -20.79 -17.24
C ILE A 21 -8.36 -19.35 -17.55
N LEU A 22 -9.35 -18.46 -17.48
CA LEU A 22 -9.18 -17.02 -17.46
C LEU A 22 -8.17 -16.72 -16.36
N SER A 23 -6.90 -16.61 -16.73
CA SER A 23 -5.84 -16.07 -15.90
C SER A 23 -6.11 -14.57 -15.77
N ALA A 24 -7.09 -14.21 -14.94
CA ALA A 24 -7.10 -12.88 -14.34
C ALA A 24 -5.74 -12.69 -13.66
N PRO A 25 -5.09 -11.53 -13.78
CA PRO A 25 -3.82 -11.30 -13.10
C PRO A 25 -4.04 -11.51 -11.59
N LEU A 26 -3.41 -12.57 -11.06
CA LEU A 26 -3.54 -13.07 -9.68
C LEU A 26 -3.35 -11.96 -8.63
N TRP A 27 -2.59 -10.91 -8.99
CA TRP A 27 -2.36 -9.70 -8.22
C TRP A 27 -3.63 -8.94 -7.80
N LEU A 28 -4.72 -9.02 -8.56
CA LEU A 28 -5.97 -8.31 -8.25
C LEU A 28 -6.79 -9.03 -7.17
N LEU A 29 -6.61 -10.34 -6.99
CA LEU A 29 -7.27 -11.12 -5.93
C LEU A 29 -6.53 -11.02 -4.58
N VAL A 30 -5.20 -10.87 -4.58
CA VAL A 30 -4.41 -10.71 -3.35
C VAL A 30 -4.75 -9.38 -2.64
N LEU A 31 -5.02 -8.32 -3.38
CA LEU A 31 -5.42 -7.03 -2.80
C LEU A 31 -6.88 -7.00 -2.33
N ALA A 32 -7.80 -7.69 -3.00
CA ALA A 32 -9.20 -7.76 -2.58
C ALA A 32 -9.41 -8.63 -1.33
N GLY A 33 -8.55 -9.62 -1.07
CA GLY A 33 -8.65 -10.53 0.08
C GLY A 33 -8.21 -9.94 1.43
N THR A 34 -7.55 -8.78 1.47
CA THR A 34 -7.02 -8.19 2.72
C THR A 34 -7.98 -7.20 3.40
N ALA A 35 -9.14 -6.94 2.81
CA ALA A 35 -10.17 -6.05 3.36
C ALA A 35 -11.23 -6.77 4.21
N LEU A 36 -10.96 -8.00 4.68
CA LEU A 36 -11.79 -8.61 5.71
C LEU A 36 -11.53 -7.92 7.06
N PRO A 37 -12.58 -7.49 7.79
CA PRO A 37 -12.42 -6.99 9.14
C PRO A 37 -11.89 -8.14 10.03
N LEU A 38 -10.60 -8.10 10.34
CA LEU A 38 -9.95 -9.00 11.29
C LEU A 38 -10.41 -8.64 12.72
N THR A 39 -11.51 -9.26 13.16
CA THR A 39 -12.01 -9.20 14.55
C THR A 39 -11.55 -10.39 15.41
N ALA A 40 -10.60 -11.20 14.94
CA ALA A 40 -9.91 -12.17 15.79
C ALA A 40 -8.58 -11.57 16.25
N GLN A 41 -8.55 -11.02 17.47
CA GLN A 41 -7.30 -10.71 18.17
C GLN A 41 -6.60 -12.03 18.48
N THR A 42 -5.61 -12.40 17.68
CA THR A 42 -4.64 -13.40 18.12
C THR A 42 -3.82 -12.79 19.26
N PRO A 43 -3.69 -13.45 20.42
CA PRO A 43 -2.92 -12.92 21.54
C PRO A 43 -1.44 -12.84 21.16
N GLY A 44 -0.95 -11.63 20.94
CA GLY A 44 0.45 -11.32 20.67
C GLY A 44 0.65 -9.81 20.74
N ASP A 45 1.84 -9.37 21.16
CA ASP A 45 2.14 -7.94 21.19
C ASP A 45 2.07 -7.37 19.76
N PRO A 46 1.32 -6.27 19.55
CA PRO A 46 1.23 -5.66 18.24
C PRO A 46 2.58 -5.04 17.88
N ILE A 47 3.01 -5.25 16.64
CA ILE A 47 4.20 -4.63 16.06
C ILE A 47 4.06 -3.11 16.12
N ARG A 48 5.14 -2.42 16.49
CA ARG A 48 5.21 -0.96 16.59
C ARG A 48 6.09 -0.37 15.49
N VAL A 49 5.92 0.92 15.24
CA VAL A 49 6.82 1.69 14.38
C VAL A 49 8.20 1.72 15.03
N GLY A 50 9.25 1.45 14.24
CA GLY A 50 10.62 1.36 14.74
C GLY A 50 11.04 -0.03 15.21
N ASP A 51 10.13 -0.99 15.35
CA ASP A 51 10.50 -2.37 15.66
C ASP A 51 11.35 -2.95 14.53
N GLU A 52 12.37 -3.72 14.90
CA GLU A 52 13.18 -4.48 13.96
C GLU A 52 12.64 -5.90 13.82
N ILE A 53 12.37 -6.31 12.58
CA ILE A 53 11.85 -7.63 12.25
C ILE A 53 12.91 -8.37 11.45
N ARG A 54 13.33 -9.51 11.94
CA ARG A 54 14.22 -10.43 11.25
C ARG A 54 13.41 -11.40 10.42
N PHE A 55 13.76 -11.48 9.14
CA PHE A 55 13.19 -12.42 8.18
C PHE A 55 14.13 -13.63 8.11
N LEU A 56 13.60 -14.81 8.41
CA LEU A 56 14.26 -16.09 8.24
C LEU A 56 13.53 -16.85 7.14
N VAL A 57 14.14 -16.93 5.95
CA VAL A 57 13.55 -17.62 4.80
C VAL A 57 14.37 -18.88 4.55
N GLN A 58 13.77 -20.06 4.78
CA GLN A 58 14.48 -21.31 4.52
C GLN A 58 14.86 -21.43 3.04
N GLU A 59 16.02 -22.05 2.79
CA GLU A 59 16.58 -22.27 1.44
C GLU A 59 16.98 -21.01 0.67
N ARG A 60 16.73 -19.81 1.21
CA ARG A 60 17.00 -18.51 0.57
C ARG A 60 17.61 -17.53 1.57
N GLU A 61 18.87 -17.76 1.91
CA GLU A 61 19.64 -16.84 2.77
C GLU A 61 19.76 -15.42 2.19
N ASP A 62 19.71 -15.28 0.86
CA ASP A 62 19.69 -13.99 0.17
C ASP A 62 18.45 -13.14 0.49
N LEU A 63 17.36 -13.78 0.92
CA LEU A 63 16.13 -13.14 1.35
C LEU A 63 16.05 -12.91 2.87
N SER A 64 16.98 -13.48 3.62
CA SER A 64 17.03 -13.33 5.07
C SER A 64 17.65 -11.98 5.42
N ALA A 65 16.89 -11.11 6.09
CA ALA A 65 17.31 -9.75 6.37
C ALA A 65 16.61 -9.19 7.60
N VAL A 66 17.23 -8.22 8.27
CA VAL A 66 16.56 -7.40 9.29
C VAL A 66 15.97 -6.16 8.62
N ARG A 67 14.72 -5.84 8.94
CA ARG A 67 14.04 -4.64 8.45
C ARG A 67 13.35 -3.94 9.60
N THR A 68 13.51 -2.63 9.64
CA THR A 68 12.81 -1.76 10.58
C THR A 68 11.43 -1.41 10.02
N VAL A 69 10.41 -1.43 10.88
CA VAL A 69 9.08 -0.93 10.54
C VAL A 69 9.16 0.58 10.33
N ALA A 70 8.84 1.04 9.13
CA ALA A 70 8.97 2.42 8.71
C ALA A 70 8.02 3.36 9.49
N PRO A 71 8.28 4.68 9.48
CA PRO A 71 7.46 5.68 10.19
C PRO A 71 5.98 5.69 9.79
N ASP A 72 5.65 5.23 8.58
CA ASP A 72 4.27 5.12 8.10
C ASP A 72 3.59 3.78 8.51
N GLY A 73 4.27 2.96 9.30
CA GLY A 73 3.81 1.66 9.78
C GLY A 73 3.98 0.52 8.79
N SER A 74 4.67 0.75 7.66
CA SER A 74 4.91 -0.28 6.65
C SER A 74 6.24 -1.01 6.84
N LEU A 75 6.33 -2.23 6.32
CA LEU A 75 7.50 -3.08 6.36
C LEU A 75 7.86 -3.49 4.92
N LEU A 76 9.10 -3.23 4.52
CA LEU A 76 9.61 -3.60 3.21
C LEU A 76 9.90 -5.10 3.18
N VAL A 77 9.29 -5.83 2.25
CA VAL A 77 9.52 -7.27 2.09
C VAL A 77 10.85 -7.52 1.37
N PRO A 78 11.79 -8.30 1.94
CA PRO A 78 13.09 -8.57 1.32
C PRO A 78 12.93 -9.32 -0.02
N GLY A 79 13.85 -9.06 -0.95
CA GLY A 79 13.81 -9.61 -2.31
C GLY A 79 12.76 -9.00 -3.23
N THR A 80 11.79 -8.26 -2.69
CA THR A 80 10.81 -7.56 -3.51
C THR A 80 11.35 -6.18 -3.90
N GLU A 81 11.20 -5.80 -5.17
CA GLU A 81 11.58 -4.47 -5.67
C GLU A 81 10.58 -3.39 -5.18
N GLY A 82 10.45 -3.23 -3.86
CA GLY A 82 9.64 -2.18 -3.25
C GLY A 82 8.21 -2.58 -2.86
N ILE A 83 7.94 -3.84 -2.52
CA ILE A 83 6.64 -4.21 -1.93
C ILE A 83 6.67 -3.87 -0.44
N TRP A 84 5.82 -2.94 -0.04
CA TRP A 84 5.62 -2.51 1.35
C TRP A 84 4.32 -3.09 1.89
N LEU A 85 4.38 -3.74 3.05
CA LEU A 85 3.21 -4.32 3.73
C LEU A 85 2.88 -3.55 5.02
N PRO A 86 1.60 -3.36 5.36
CA PRO A 86 1.24 -2.75 6.65
C PRO A 86 1.59 -3.70 7.80
N ALA A 87 2.47 -3.28 8.69
CA ALA A 87 2.95 -4.09 9.82
C ALA A 87 2.55 -3.51 11.18
N ALA A 88 2.64 -2.19 11.36
CA ALA A 88 2.32 -1.58 12.66
C ALA A 88 0.86 -1.82 13.07
N GLY A 89 0.65 -2.18 14.34
CA GLY A 89 -0.65 -2.51 14.92
C GLY A 89 -1.17 -3.90 14.55
N ARG A 90 -0.41 -4.70 13.79
CA ARG A 90 -0.72 -6.11 13.49
C ARG A 90 0.09 -7.03 14.40
N SER A 91 -0.41 -8.25 14.60
CA SER A 91 0.38 -9.30 15.24
C SER A 91 1.50 -9.78 14.30
N LEU A 92 2.59 -10.29 14.87
CA LEU A 92 3.71 -10.85 14.11
C LEU A 92 3.25 -11.95 13.14
N GLU A 93 2.37 -12.84 13.60
CA GLU A 93 1.79 -13.92 12.78
C GLU A 93 0.99 -13.38 11.58
N ALA A 94 0.22 -12.30 11.76
CA ALA A 94 -0.54 -11.70 10.66
C ALA A 94 0.40 -11.12 9.59
N VAL A 95 1.49 -10.48 10.02
CA VAL A 95 2.52 -9.97 9.10
C VAL A 95 3.27 -11.12 8.43
N GLN A 96 3.61 -12.19 9.15
CA GLN A 96 4.26 -13.38 8.61
C GLN A 96 3.41 -14.04 7.53
N ASN A 97 2.11 -14.23 7.76
CA ASN A 97 1.20 -14.79 6.76
C ASN A 97 1.11 -13.91 5.49
N ALA A 98 1.09 -12.59 5.65
CA ALA A 98 1.08 -11.66 4.52
C ALA A 98 2.39 -11.73 3.72
N VAL A 99 3.54 -11.72 4.41
CA VAL A 99 4.87 -11.86 3.79
C VAL A 99 4.99 -13.20 3.07
N ALA A 100 4.62 -14.31 3.72
CA ALA A 100 4.65 -15.65 3.14
C ALA A 100 3.79 -15.74 1.88
N THR A 101 2.63 -15.09 1.86
CA THR A 101 1.76 -15.04 0.68
C THR A 101 2.43 -14.31 -0.49
N VAL A 102 3.06 -13.16 -0.23
CA VAL A 102 3.78 -12.38 -1.26
C VAL A 102 4.97 -13.17 -1.80
N LEU A 103 5.83 -13.69 -0.92
CA LEU A 103 7.02 -14.44 -1.31
C LEU A 103 6.65 -15.73 -2.03
N ARG A 104 5.58 -16.42 -1.60
CA ARG A 104 5.10 -17.64 -2.27
C ARG A 104 4.62 -17.38 -3.70
N SER A 105 3.96 -16.25 -3.92
CA SER A 105 3.53 -15.83 -5.25
C SER A 105 4.69 -15.51 -6.19
N LEU A 106 5.84 -15.08 -5.65
CA LEU A 106 7.00 -14.65 -6.44
C LEU A 106 8.00 -15.78 -6.70
N TYR A 107 8.21 -16.64 -5.69
CA TYR A 107 9.33 -17.59 -5.69
C TYR A 107 8.90 -19.06 -5.51
N GLY A 108 7.61 -19.36 -5.40
CA GLY A 108 7.12 -20.74 -5.14
C GLY A 108 7.00 -21.05 -3.65
N GLU A 109 6.89 -22.32 -3.26
CA GLU A 109 6.74 -22.66 -1.84
C GLU A 109 8.00 -22.30 -1.05
N LEU A 110 7.87 -21.34 -0.14
CA LEU A 110 8.90 -20.91 0.79
C LEU A 110 8.35 -20.98 2.21
N GLU A 111 9.17 -21.46 3.14
CA GLU A 111 8.93 -21.33 4.58
C GLU A 111 9.55 -20.03 5.08
N VAL A 112 8.71 -19.19 5.67
CA VAL A 112 9.08 -17.86 6.17
C VAL A 112 8.74 -17.79 7.65
N GLU A 113 9.73 -17.45 8.45
CA GLU A 113 9.61 -17.17 9.87
C GLU A 113 10.02 -15.72 10.12
N LEU A 114 9.22 -15.02 10.93
CA LEU A 114 9.52 -13.65 11.34
C LEU A 114 9.79 -13.64 12.84
N GLU A 115 10.87 -12.98 13.23
CA GLU A 115 11.23 -12.77 14.63
C GLU A 115 11.30 -11.27 14.93
N LEU A 116 10.72 -10.86 16.06
CA LEU A 116 10.91 -9.51 16.58
C LEU A 116 12.31 -9.44 17.21
N VAL A 117 13.19 -8.62 16.65
CA VAL A 117 14.50 -8.34 17.24
C VAL A 117 14.23 -7.37 18.38
N GLN A 118 14.30 -7.87 19.61
CA GLN A 118 14.34 -6.96 20.75
C GLN A 118 15.59 -6.11 20.58
N PRO A 119 15.50 -4.76 20.64
CA PRO A 119 16.70 -3.95 20.68
C PRO A 119 17.51 -4.50 21.84
N GLU A 120 18.69 -5.05 21.55
CA GLU A 120 19.63 -5.38 22.62
C GLU A 120 19.71 -4.09 23.43
N GLU A 121 19.22 -4.14 24.69
CA GLU A 121 19.27 -2.99 25.56
C GLU A 121 20.73 -2.56 25.53
N SER A 122 21.01 -1.47 24.81
CA SER A 122 22.38 -0.97 24.60
C SER A 122 23.00 -1.05 25.97
N PRO A 123 24.05 -1.88 26.17
CA PRO A 123 24.52 -2.26 27.48
C PRO A 123 24.70 -0.97 28.23
N THR A 124 23.73 -0.69 29.11
CA THR A 124 23.57 0.63 29.71
C THR A 124 24.87 0.84 30.39
N ASP A 125 25.64 1.81 29.88
CA ASP A 125 27.00 2.13 30.29
C ASP A 125 27.18 1.64 31.70
N ALA A 126 27.77 0.45 31.83
CA ALA A 126 28.05 -0.11 33.13
C ALA A 126 29.02 0.91 33.69
N LEU A 127 28.49 1.81 34.52
CA LEU A 127 29.27 2.85 35.16
C LEU A 127 30.50 2.11 35.68
N PRO A 128 31.73 2.48 35.26
CA PRO A 128 32.90 1.86 35.82
C PRO A 128 32.76 1.98 37.33
N ASP A 129 32.78 0.82 38.01
CA ASP A 129 32.80 0.76 39.46
C ASP A 129 33.83 1.80 39.93
N PRO A 130 33.46 2.76 40.80
CA PRO A 130 34.40 3.74 41.33
C PRO A 130 35.35 3.01 42.28
N GLN A 131 36.35 2.31 41.73
CA GLN A 131 37.46 1.77 42.47
C GLN A 131 38.45 2.89 42.77
N GLY A 132 38.39 3.38 44.00
CA GLY A 132 39.58 3.65 44.82
C GLY A 132 40.33 4.95 44.54
N ASP A 133 40.03 5.96 45.35
CA ASP A 133 40.98 6.79 46.10
C ASP A 133 42.38 7.04 45.49
N ASP A 134 42.49 8.11 44.70
CA ASP A 134 43.75 8.87 44.56
C ASP A 134 43.53 10.29 45.14
N PRO A 135 44.03 10.60 46.36
CA PRO A 135 44.09 11.96 46.86
C PRO A 135 45.36 12.63 46.33
N ASP A 136 45.32 13.17 45.12
CA ASP A 136 46.27 14.22 44.73
C ASP A 136 45.54 15.36 44.00
N THR A 137 45.18 16.34 44.83
CA THR A 137 44.54 17.60 44.46
C THR A 137 45.46 18.42 43.57
N THR A 138 45.15 18.48 42.27
CA THR A 138 45.55 19.62 41.43
C THR A 138 44.41 20.64 41.41
N PRO A 139 44.70 21.97 41.48
CA PRO A 139 43.66 22.99 41.51
C PRO A 139 42.97 23.07 40.16
N VAL A 140 41.69 22.72 40.16
CA VAL A 140 40.73 22.93 39.09
C VAL A 140 40.68 24.42 38.76
N GLY A 141 41.20 24.79 37.59
CA GLY A 141 40.92 26.10 36.97
C GLY A 141 39.43 26.19 36.65
N PRO A 142 38.85 27.41 36.57
CA PRO A 142 37.42 27.58 36.41
C PRO A 142 36.94 26.86 35.15
N GLU A 143 36.26 25.72 35.37
CA GLU A 143 35.51 25.01 34.35
C GLU A 143 34.45 25.97 33.86
N GLN A 144 34.77 26.58 32.72
CA GLN A 144 33.84 27.29 31.88
C GLN A 144 32.72 26.28 31.60
N GLU A 145 31.57 26.46 32.28
CA GLU A 145 30.29 25.84 31.95
C GLU A 145 30.10 26.00 30.44
N ARG A 146 30.54 24.98 29.69
CA ARG A 146 30.18 24.81 28.30
C ARG A 146 28.72 24.45 28.35
N MET A 147 27.92 25.50 28.32
CA MET A 147 26.50 25.43 28.05
C MET A 147 26.38 24.78 26.68
N ASP A 148 26.21 23.46 26.68
CA ASP A 148 26.00 22.70 25.47
C ASP A 148 24.84 23.36 24.73
N PRO A 149 25.05 23.78 23.46
CA PRO A 149 23.99 24.41 22.70
C PRO A 149 22.80 23.45 22.71
N PRO A 150 21.58 23.93 22.98
CA PRO A 150 20.41 23.06 23.04
C PRO A 150 20.40 22.23 21.76
N THR A 151 20.49 20.92 21.91
CA THR A 151 20.43 19.99 20.78
C THR A 151 19.23 20.42 19.95
N PRO A 152 19.39 20.76 18.66
CA PRO A 152 18.26 21.16 17.84
C PRO A 152 17.27 20.02 17.90
N VAL A 153 16.17 20.23 18.63
CA VAL A 153 15.09 19.27 18.74
C VAL A 153 14.62 19.09 17.31
N GLY A 154 15.03 17.98 16.69
CA GLY A 154 14.64 17.64 15.33
C GLY A 154 13.13 17.79 15.23
N PRO A 155 12.61 18.37 14.13
CA PRO A 155 11.21 18.74 14.03
C PRO A 155 10.36 17.54 14.38
N THR A 156 9.78 17.54 15.58
CA THR A 156 8.94 16.45 16.05
C THR A 156 7.76 16.41 15.09
N PRO A 157 7.55 15.32 14.33
CA PRO A 157 6.41 15.21 13.42
C PRO A 157 5.14 15.12 14.27
N SER A 158 4.66 16.26 14.74
CA SER A 158 3.58 16.44 15.72
C SER A 158 2.21 16.49 15.05
N GLY A 159 2.04 15.72 13.98
CA GLY A 159 0.74 15.52 13.35
C GLY A 159 0.40 14.04 13.31
N PRO A 160 -0.88 13.64 13.49
CA PRO A 160 -1.32 12.31 13.05
C PRO A 160 -0.84 12.12 11.60
N PRO A 161 -0.39 10.91 11.19
CA PRO A 161 0.29 10.68 9.91
C PRO A 161 -0.45 11.42 8.80
N GLY A 162 0.08 12.58 8.43
CA GLY A 162 -0.68 13.59 7.72
C GLY A 162 -0.99 13.07 6.35
N PHE A 163 -2.22 13.25 5.90
CA PHE A 163 -2.62 12.96 4.53
C PHE A 163 -1.73 13.75 3.57
N THR A 164 -0.66 13.14 3.07
CA THR A 164 0.18 13.76 2.05
C THR A 164 -0.59 13.65 0.74
N PRO A 165 -0.92 14.77 0.06
CA PRO A 165 -1.70 14.73 -1.18
C PRO A 165 -1.08 13.77 -2.21
N GLY A 166 0.26 13.77 -2.32
CA GLY A 166 1.01 12.85 -3.17
C GLY A 166 0.80 11.37 -2.82
N GLY A 167 0.77 11.00 -1.54
CA GLY A 167 0.51 9.63 -1.11
C GLY A 167 -0.90 9.15 -1.47
N THR A 168 -1.89 10.03 -1.37
CA THR A 168 -3.28 9.76 -1.80
C THR A 168 -3.39 9.51 -3.31
N LEU A 169 -2.68 10.31 -4.11
CA LEU A 169 -2.66 10.16 -5.57
C LEU A 169 -2.02 8.83 -5.96
N ALA A 170 -0.85 8.51 -5.40
CA ALA A 170 -0.12 7.27 -5.68
C ALA A 170 -0.98 6.04 -5.33
N ARG A 171 -1.62 6.04 -4.15
CA ARG A 171 -2.52 4.95 -3.73
C ARG A 171 -3.75 4.82 -4.65
N GLY A 172 -4.33 5.93 -5.09
CA GLY A 172 -5.47 5.93 -6.01
C GLY A 172 -5.15 5.43 -7.41
N LEU A 173 -3.91 5.63 -7.89
CA LEU A 173 -3.43 5.10 -9.17
C LEU A 173 -3.11 3.60 -9.10
N LEU A 174 -2.55 3.15 -7.98
CA LEU A 174 -2.19 1.73 -7.79
C LEU A 174 -3.44 0.85 -7.63
N ILE A 175 -4.43 1.31 -6.86
CA ILE A 175 -5.61 0.53 -6.51
C ILE A 175 -6.86 1.38 -6.77
N PRO A 176 -7.74 0.98 -7.71
CA PRO A 176 -8.96 1.72 -8.00
C PRO A 176 -9.78 1.97 -6.74
N GLY A 177 -10.06 3.24 -6.45
CA GLY A 177 -10.87 3.66 -5.30
C GLY A 177 -10.13 3.77 -3.96
N LEU A 178 -8.86 3.32 -3.85
CA LEU A 178 -8.14 3.36 -2.57
C LEU A 178 -7.83 4.79 -2.10
N GLY A 179 -7.55 5.71 -3.02
CA GLY A 179 -7.38 7.13 -2.69
C GLY A 179 -8.61 7.74 -2.02
N GLN A 180 -9.82 7.30 -2.41
CA GLN A 180 -11.09 7.77 -1.84
C GLN A 180 -11.39 7.11 -0.49
N LEU A 181 -11.04 5.82 -0.31
CA LEU A 181 -11.12 5.17 1.00
C LEU A 181 -10.18 5.86 2.00
N HIS A 182 -8.99 6.24 1.56
CA HIS A 182 -8.02 6.95 2.40
C HIS A 182 -8.52 8.35 2.81
N THR A 183 -9.27 9.04 1.96
CA THR A 183 -9.90 10.34 2.28
C THR A 183 -11.25 10.23 3.01
N GLN A 184 -11.58 9.04 3.55
CA GLN A 184 -12.84 8.76 4.25
C GLN A 184 -14.10 8.95 3.39
N ARG A 185 -13.99 8.71 2.07
CA ARG A 185 -15.09 8.79 1.09
C ARG A 185 -15.39 7.42 0.46
N PRO A 186 -15.89 6.45 1.25
CA PRO A 186 -16.08 5.08 0.77
C PRO A 186 -17.08 4.98 -0.39
N ALA A 187 -18.14 5.81 -0.40
CA ALA A 187 -19.12 5.82 -1.49
C ALA A 187 -18.48 6.20 -2.84
N MET A 188 -17.60 7.21 -2.85
CA MET A 188 -16.87 7.60 -4.07
C MET A 188 -15.84 6.53 -4.47
N GLY A 189 -15.18 5.91 -3.49
CA GLY A 189 -14.28 4.78 -3.73
C GLY A 189 -14.98 3.61 -4.43
N LEU A 190 -16.20 3.26 -3.98
CA LEU A 190 -17.01 2.22 -4.60
C LEU A 190 -17.44 2.59 -6.03
N LEU A 191 -17.78 3.85 -6.29
CA LEU A 191 -18.11 4.31 -7.65
C LEU A 191 -16.92 4.19 -8.60
N VAL A 192 -15.73 4.61 -8.16
CA VAL A 192 -14.48 4.49 -8.94
C VAL A 192 -14.17 3.02 -9.21
N LEU A 193 -14.28 2.17 -8.19
CA LEU A 193 -14.04 0.73 -8.32
C LEU A 193 -15.04 0.08 -9.28
N ALA A 194 -16.33 0.42 -9.18
CA ALA A 194 -17.36 -0.07 -10.09
C ALA A 194 -17.10 0.38 -11.54
N GLY A 195 -16.75 1.65 -11.75
CA GLY A 195 -16.40 2.16 -13.07
C GLY A 195 -15.18 1.46 -13.68
N ALA A 196 -14.11 1.29 -12.90
CA ALA A 196 -12.93 0.55 -13.32
C ALA A 196 -13.25 -0.92 -13.63
N GLY A 197 -14.06 -1.56 -12.77
CA GLY A 197 -14.50 -2.95 -12.94
C GLY A 197 -15.34 -3.17 -14.21
N VAL A 198 -16.28 -2.26 -14.50
CA VAL A 198 -17.05 -2.30 -15.75
C VAL A 198 -16.13 -2.15 -16.97
N GLY A 199 -15.12 -1.28 -16.87
CA GLY A 199 -14.15 -1.09 -17.96
C GLY A 199 -13.33 -2.35 -18.22
N VAL A 200 -12.78 -2.97 -17.17
CA VAL A 200 -12.03 -4.23 -17.27
C VAL A 200 -12.93 -5.36 -17.81
N PHE A 201 -14.19 -5.43 -17.37
CA PHE A 201 -15.15 -6.41 -17.85
C PHE A 201 -15.40 -6.26 -19.36
N LEU A 202 -15.70 -5.04 -19.83
CA LEU A 202 -15.88 -4.76 -21.25
C LEU A 202 -14.61 -5.06 -22.05
N ALA A 203 -13.44 -4.73 -21.49
CA ALA A 203 -12.17 -4.95 -22.17
C ALA A 203 -11.84 -6.44 -22.38
N SER A 204 -12.32 -7.28 -21.46
CA SER A 204 -12.04 -8.72 -21.43
C SER A 204 -13.09 -9.54 -22.17
N ARG A 205 -14.18 -8.92 -22.63
CA ARG A 205 -15.26 -9.62 -23.32
C ARG A 205 -14.80 -10.02 -24.72
N SER A 206 -14.66 -11.32 -24.94
CA SER A 206 -14.36 -11.88 -26.24
C SER A 206 -15.61 -12.29 -27.01
N GLU A 207 -15.51 -12.22 -28.34
CA GLU A 207 -16.49 -12.71 -29.28
C GLU A 207 -15.80 -13.64 -30.27
N LEU A 208 -16.36 -14.83 -30.43
CA LEU A 208 -15.87 -15.82 -31.41
C LEU A 208 -16.55 -15.53 -32.74
N THR A 209 -15.76 -15.19 -33.74
CA THR A 209 -16.21 -14.97 -35.11
C THR A 209 -15.65 -16.06 -36.01
N ASP A 210 -16.49 -16.57 -36.91
CA ASP A 210 -16.05 -17.53 -37.92
C ASP A 210 -15.54 -16.75 -39.13
N GLU A 211 -14.23 -16.78 -39.38
CA GLU A 211 -13.58 -16.09 -40.49
C GLU A 211 -13.23 -17.09 -41.60
N ARG A 212 -13.60 -16.79 -42.85
CA ARG A 212 -13.13 -17.55 -44.01
C ARG A 212 -11.73 -17.09 -44.34
N ARG A 213 -10.75 -17.98 -44.18
CA ARG A 213 -9.35 -17.72 -44.55
C ARG A 213 -8.96 -18.61 -45.72
N THR A 214 -8.19 -18.02 -46.63
CA THR A 214 -7.57 -18.73 -47.74
C THR A 214 -6.19 -19.19 -47.30
N PHE A 215 -5.89 -20.47 -47.47
CA PHE A 215 -4.62 -21.07 -47.14
C PHE A 215 -3.92 -21.54 -48.41
N SER A 216 -2.61 -21.29 -48.50
CA SER A 216 -1.76 -21.88 -49.53
C SER A 216 -1.48 -23.35 -49.19
N GLY A 217 -1.60 -24.21 -50.20
CA GLY A 217 -1.30 -25.63 -50.03
C GLY A 217 0.20 -25.87 -49.80
N PRO A 218 0.60 -26.77 -48.88
CA PRO A 218 2.00 -26.96 -48.50
C PRO A 218 2.91 -27.49 -49.62
N PHE A 219 2.34 -28.04 -50.71
CA PHE A 219 3.08 -28.65 -51.81
C PHE A 219 2.74 -28.05 -53.19
N GLY A 220 2.36 -26.77 -53.25
CA GLY A 220 1.96 -26.13 -54.50
C GLY A 220 0.56 -26.52 -54.98
N GLU A 221 -0.23 -27.13 -54.09
CA GLU A 221 -1.65 -27.37 -54.30
C GLU A 221 -2.41 -26.03 -54.41
N PRO A 222 -3.54 -25.97 -55.16
CA PRO A 222 -4.35 -24.78 -55.27
C PRO A 222 -4.83 -24.30 -53.90
N GLU A 223 -4.99 -22.99 -53.75
CA GLU A 223 -5.50 -22.37 -52.52
C GLU A 223 -6.83 -22.99 -52.10
N TYR A 224 -6.96 -23.31 -50.81
CA TYR A 224 -8.21 -23.80 -50.24
C TYR A 224 -8.75 -22.82 -49.19
N GLN A 225 -10.07 -22.72 -49.10
CA GLN A 225 -10.73 -21.91 -48.09
C GLN A 225 -11.15 -22.79 -46.92
N SER A 226 -10.83 -22.35 -45.71
CA SER A 226 -11.30 -22.98 -44.48
C SER A 226 -11.95 -21.93 -43.58
N VAL A 227 -12.99 -22.35 -42.85
CA VAL A 227 -13.63 -21.54 -41.82
C VAL A 227 -12.85 -21.74 -40.53
N VAL A 228 -12.17 -20.70 -40.08
CA VAL A 228 -11.41 -20.70 -38.83
C VAL A 228 -12.15 -19.85 -37.81
N ARG A 229 -12.29 -20.37 -36.61
CA ARG A 229 -12.86 -19.61 -35.50
C ARG A 229 -11.79 -18.72 -34.89
N VAL A 230 -12.03 -17.42 -34.92
CA VAL A 230 -11.11 -16.39 -34.42
C VAL A 230 -11.74 -15.74 -33.20
N GLU A 231 -10.95 -15.57 -32.15
CA GLU A 231 -11.36 -14.82 -30.97
C GLU A 231 -11.03 -13.35 -31.16
N THR A 232 -12.03 -12.48 -31.03
CA THR A 232 -11.90 -11.03 -31.17
C THR A 232 -12.38 -10.33 -29.90
N TYR A 233 -11.88 -9.12 -29.64
CA TYR A 233 -12.22 -8.33 -28.46
C TYR A 233 -12.76 -6.96 -28.89
N PRO A 234 -13.99 -6.89 -29.42
CA PRO A 234 -14.49 -5.69 -30.09
C PRO A 234 -14.62 -4.49 -29.15
N GLN A 235 -14.79 -4.73 -27.85
CA GLN A 235 -14.97 -3.69 -26.83
C GLN A 235 -13.68 -3.38 -26.04
N ARG A 236 -12.52 -3.90 -26.49
CA ARG A 236 -11.25 -3.77 -25.76
C ARG A 236 -10.86 -2.32 -25.50
N GLU A 237 -10.85 -1.52 -26.55
CA GLU A 237 -10.43 -0.12 -26.50
C GLU A 237 -11.38 0.70 -25.62
N LEU A 238 -12.69 0.47 -25.76
CA LEU A 238 -13.72 1.13 -24.96
C LEU A 238 -13.59 0.77 -23.48
N GLY A 239 -13.38 -0.50 -23.17
CA GLY A 239 -13.20 -0.97 -21.79
C GLY A 239 -11.95 -0.40 -21.12
N ILE A 240 -10.80 -0.39 -21.84
CA ILE A 240 -9.56 0.22 -21.35
C ILE A 240 -9.75 1.73 -21.13
N GLY A 241 -10.37 2.42 -22.08
CA GLY A 241 -10.67 3.85 -21.96
C GLY A 241 -11.53 4.16 -20.73
N LEU A 242 -12.61 3.40 -20.52
CA LEU A 242 -13.49 3.56 -19.37
C LEU A 242 -12.74 3.33 -18.05
N ALA A 243 -11.94 2.26 -17.97
CA ALA A 243 -11.16 1.94 -16.78
C ALA A 243 -10.13 3.03 -16.47
N ALA A 244 -9.42 3.54 -17.48
CA ALA A 244 -8.45 4.61 -17.33
C ALA A 244 -9.11 5.92 -16.85
N VAL A 245 -10.25 6.30 -17.43
CA VAL A 245 -10.99 7.49 -17.02
C VAL A 245 -11.49 7.37 -15.58
N ALA A 246 -12.04 6.23 -15.18
CA ALA A 246 -12.49 6.00 -13.80
C ALA A 246 -11.33 6.09 -12.81
N LEU A 247 -10.21 5.41 -13.10
CA LEU A 247 -9.00 5.43 -12.26
C LEU A 247 -8.41 6.83 -12.12
N LEU A 248 -8.11 7.49 -13.24
CA LEU A 248 -7.49 8.82 -13.25
C LEU A 248 -8.41 9.88 -12.65
N GLY A 249 -9.70 9.85 -13.00
CA GLY A 249 -10.70 10.76 -12.46
C GLY A 249 -10.85 10.60 -10.95
N GLY A 250 -10.94 9.35 -10.47
CA GLY A 250 -11.03 9.05 -9.05
C GLY A 250 -9.78 9.44 -8.25
N ALA A 251 -8.59 9.20 -8.80
CA ALA A 251 -7.32 9.57 -8.18
C ALA A 251 -7.13 11.10 -8.12
N LEU A 252 -7.48 11.81 -9.20
CA LEU A 252 -7.39 13.28 -9.25
C LEU A 252 -8.39 13.94 -8.30
N GLU A 253 -9.62 13.44 -8.22
CA GLU A 253 -10.60 13.93 -7.25
C GLU A 253 -10.10 13.72 -5.81
N ALA A 254 -9.60 12.53 -5.47
CA ALA A 254 -9.05 12.25 -4.14
C ALA A 254 -7.87 13.18 -3.80
N PHE A 255 -6.98 13.43 -4.77
CA PHE A 255 -5.85 14.36 -4.63
C PHE A 255 -6.32 15.80 -4.37
N THR A 256 -7.24 16.31 -5.19
CA THR A 256 -7.76 17.68 -5.02
C THR A 256 -8.49 17.85 -3.70
N TYR A 257 -9.20 16.81 -3.25
CA TYR A 257 -9.87 16.81 -1.95
C TYR A 257 -8.87 16.81 -0.79
N ALA A 258 -7.86 15.93 -0.82
CA ALA A 258 -6.81 15.91 0.19
C ALA A 258 -6.08 17.25 0.27
N ARG A 259 -5.77 17.87 -0.87
CA ARG A 259 -5.14 19.20 -0.93
C ARG A 259 -6.02 20.28 -0.28
N ARG A 260 -7.32 20.31 -0.58
CA ARG A 260 -8.26 21.26 0.03
C ARG A 260 -8.38 21.09 1.55
N GLN A 261 -8.36 19.85 2.04
CA GLN A 261 -8.37 19.58 3.48
C GLN A 261 -7.08 20.07 4.15
N SER A 262 -5.93 19.84 3.54
CA SER A 262 -4.64 20.34 4.04
C SER A 262 -4.63 21.86 4.11
N ASP A 263 -5.09 22.55 3.06
CA ASP A 263 -5.15 24.02 3.02
C ASP A 263 -6.11 24.59 4.08
N ALA A 264 -7.26 23.94 4.31
CA ALA A 264 -8.23 24.33 5.34
C ALA A 264 -7.72 24.11 6.78
N GLY A 265 -6.95 23.04 7.00
CA GLY A 265 -6.31 22.75 8.29
C GLY A 265 -5.21 23.74 8.66
N VAL A 266 -4.50 24.30 7.66
CA VAL A 266 -3.49 25.34 7.87
C VAL A 266 -4.13 26.66 8.35
N GLY A 267 -5.34 26.98 7.89
CA GLY A 267 -6.09 28.16 8.35
C GLY A 267 -6.74 28.01 9.73
N SER A 268 -6.96 26.77 10.20
CA SER A 268 -7.57 26.48 11.50
C SER A 268 -6.55 26.20 12.61
N ARG A 269 -5.24 26.23 12.32
CA ARG A 269 -4.23 26.36 13.36
C ARG A 269 -4.43 27.72 14.02
N ALA A 270 -5.15 27.67 15.13
CA ALA A 270 -5.34 28.70 16.14
C ALA A 270 -4.39 29.87 15.90
N SER A 271 -4.97 31.02 15.53
CA SER A 271 -4.35 32.27 15.90
C SER A 271 -4.24 32.24 17.42
N VAL A 272 -3.11 31.74 17.92
CA VAL A 272 -2.62 32.05 19.26
C VAL A 272 -2.32 33.53 19.18
N ARG A 273 -3.38 34.33 19.29
CA ARG A 273 -3.27 35.75 19.45
C ARG A 273 -2.61 35.87 20.81
N ALA A 274 -1.30 36.08 20.82
CA ALA A 274 -0.61 36.52 22.02
C ALA A 274 -1.36 37.76 22.49
N VAL A 275 -2.22 37.60 23.50
CA VAL A 275 -2.84 38.75 24.15
C VAL A 275 -1.65 39.46 24.78
N PRO A 276 -1.28 40.67 24.33
CA PRO A 276 -0.19 41.39 24.95
C PRO A 276 -0.59 41.59 26.41
N SER A 277 0.07 40.87 27.31
CA SER A 277 -0.10 41.00 28.74
C SER A 277 0.41 42.39 29.12
N ALA A 278 -0.49 43.37 29.05
CA ALA A 278 -0.22 44.72 29.51
C ALA A 278 -0.01 44.64 31.02
N ALA A 279 1.27 44.58 31.41
CA ALA A 279 1.83 44.99 32.67
C ALA A 279 0.99 44.65 33.91
N HIS A 280 1.14 43.44 34.46
CA HIS A 280 0.88 43.22 35.88
C HIS A 280 2.02 42.41 36.48
N SER A 281 2.92 43.15 37.13
CA SER A 281 3.90 42.62 38.07
C SER A 281 3.12 42.17 39.32
N SER A 282 2.62 40.94 39.33
CA SER A 282 2.15 40.30 40.56
C SER A 282 2.36 38.80 40.47
N SER A 283 3.12 38.26 41.43
CA SER A 283 3.46 36.86 41.62
C SER A 283 2.22 36.00 41.96
N GLY A 284 1.38 35.73 40.97
CA GLY A 284 0.23 34.85 41.07
C GLY A 284 0.38 33.61 40.18
N PRO A 285 -0.25 32.47 40.54
CA PRO A 285 -0.17 31.23 39.79
C PRO A 285 -0.72 31.40 38.36
N LEU A 286 0.09 30.97 37.39
CA LEU A 286 -0.16 31.08 35.95
C LEU A 286 -1.42 30.27 35.59
N THR A 287 -2.53 30.97 35.36
CA THR A 287 -3.79 30.34 34.97
C THR A 287 -3.84 30.30 33.44
N LEU A 288 -3.58 29.14 32.85
CA LEU A 288 -3.69 28.91 31.42
C LEU A 288 -5.19 28.96 31.03
N ARG A 289 -5.61 30.04 30.38
CA ARG A 289 -6.97 30.16 29.86
C ARG A 289 -6.99 29.77 28.39
N ILE A 290 -7.58 28.63 28.07
CA ILE A 290 -7.81 28.17 26.69
C ILE A 290 -9.19 28.70 26.29
N ASP A 291 -9.22 29.79 25.52
CA ASP A 291 -10.47 30.28 24.92
C ASP A 291 -10.81 29.40 23.70
N LEU A 292 -11.70 28.44 23.90
CA LEU A 292 -12.28 27.65 22.81
C LEU A 292 -13.19 28.55 21.97
N PRO A 293 -13.09 28.53 20.63
CA PRO A 293 -14.03 29.25 19.78
C PRO A 293 -15.42 28.65 20.02
N MET A 294 -16.30 29.44 20.65
CA MET A 294 -17.72 29.13 20.76
C MET A 294 -18.27 29.03 19.34
N GLY A 295 -18.55 27.80 18.90
CA GLY A 295 -19.06 27.51 17.57
C GLY A 295 -20.33 28.31 17.30
N GLU A 296 -20.30 29.13 16.26
CA GLU A 296 -21.51 29.74 15.72
C GLU A 296 -22.49 28.64 15.37
N SER A 297 -23.65 28.68 16.02
CA SER A 297 -24.71 27.71 15.81
C SER A 297 -25.22 27.87 14.37
N PRO A 298 -25.31 26.77 13.58
CA PRO A 298 -25.79 26.85 12.21
C PRO A 298 -27.23 27.37 12.22
N ARG A 299 -27.42 28.56 11.64
CA ARG A 299 -28.76 29.09 11.38
C ARG A 299 -29.42 28.16 10.36
N ARG A 300 -30.55 27.57 10.78
CA ARG A 300 -31.44 26.80 9.91
C ARG A 300 -32.11 27.70 8.89
#